data_AF-A0A8T3Y273-F1
#
_entry.id   AF-A0A8T3Y273-F1
#
_cell.length_a   1.000
_cell.length_b   1.000
_cell.length_c   1.000
_cell.angle_alpha   90.00
_cell.angle_beta   90.00
_cell.angle_gamma   90.00
#
_symmetry.space_group_name_H-M   'P 1'
#
loop_
_entity.id
_entity.type
_entity.pdbx_description
1 polymer ?
#
loop_
_entity_poly.entity_id
_entity_poly.type
_entity_poly.pdbx_seq_one_letter_code
_entity_poly.pdbx_strand_id
1 'polypeptide(L)'
;MGKTEKDKVISITRQEVGIVEAIVGGSHYETDILDEKGRIHSGAGNTSEESQKNASEKYREAHRDDSISSSSDSGDKGNDSGNGGGCYLTTACISARDLPDNCLELNVLRNFRDRILLQNPTGRKSVKEYYKIAPEIVQSINERGNSSEIWNSVYQDITKAVQLVLSGDFNRAFEHYKEMTLRLKN
;
A
#
# COMPACT_ATOMS: atom_id res chain seq x y z
N MET A 1 41.84 -35.35 -16.24
CA MET A 1 42.02 -34.18 -15.35
C MET A 1 41.05 -33.11 -15.84
N GLY A 2 40.04 -32.74 -15.04
CA GLY A 2 39.04 -31.73 -15.44
C GLY A 2 37.66 -31.90 -14.81
N LYS A 3 37.59 -32.12 -13.49
CA LYS A 3 36.40 -31.73 -12.70
C LYS A 3 36.30 -30.20 -12.86
N THR A 4 35.16 -29.55 -13.07
CA THR A 4 34.03 -29.47 -12.13
C THR A 4 32.89 -28.71 -12.83
N GLU A 5 31.75 -29.34 -13.04
CA GLU A 5 30.49 -28.69 -13.38
C GLU A 5 29.89 -28.17 -12.07
N LYS A 6 30.34 -26.99 -11.62
CA LYS A 6 29.88 -26.39 -10.36
C LYS A 6 28.55 -25.67 -10.58
N ASP A 7 27.50 -26.25 -10.00
CA ASP A 7 26.49 -25.59 -9.20
C ASP A 7 25.71 -24.45 -9.91
N LYS A 8 24.77 -24.85 -10.78
CA LYS A 8 23.77 -23.92 -11.30
C LYS A 8 22.74 -23.59 -10.22
N VAL A 9 22.99 -22.52 -9.48
CA VAL A 9 21.93 -21.81 -8.73
C VAL A 9 21.01 -21.15 -9.75
N ILE A 10 19.75 -21.57 -9.80
CA ILE A 10 18.75 -20.98 -10.70
C ILE A 10 17.96 -19.94 -9.89
N SER A 11 18.06 -18.68 -10.30
CA SER A 11 17.24 -17.59 -9.79
C SER A 11 16.12 -17.27 -10.78
N ILE A 12 14.87 -17.31 -10.33
CA ILE A 12 13.71 -16.91 -11.14
C ILE A 12 13.02 -15.78 -10.42
N THR A 13 12.97 -14.61 -11.06
CA THR A 13 12.19 -13.47 -10.59
C THR A 13 10.85 -13.46 -11.32
N ARG A 14 9.75 -13.51 -10.57
CA ARG A 14 8.39 -13.40 -11.10
C ARG A 14 7.79 -12.08 -10.70
N GLN A 15 7.14 -11.43 -11.66
CA GLN A 15 6.29 -10.28 -11.42
C GLN A 15 4.85 -10.81 -11.33
N GLU A 16 4.32 -10.98 -10.12
CA GLU A 16 2.89 -11.27 -9.94
C GLU A 16 2.14 -9.95 -9.82
N VAL A 17 1.18 -9.69 -10.72
CA VAL A 17 0.39 -8.45 -10.67
C VAL A 17 -1.09 -8.73 -10.58
N GLY A 18 -1.59 -8.74 -9.34
CA GLY A 18 -2.94 -8.24 -9.05
C GLY A 18 -2.85 -6.74 -8.74
N ILE A 19 -3.65 -5.89 -9.39
CA ILE A 19 -3.70 -4.44 -9.13
C ILE A 19 -4.01 -4.15 -7.64
N VAL A 20 -4.74 -5.06 -7.00
CA VAL A 20 -5.08 -5.02 -5.56
C VAL A 20 -3.84 -5.16 -4.66
N GLU A 21 -2.95 -6.11 -4.93
CA GLU A 21 -1.69 -6.31 -4.16
C GLU A 21 -0.83 -5.03 -4.20
N ALA A 22 -0.78 -4.38 -5.37
CA ALA A 22 -0.03 -3.14 -5.56
C ALA A 22 -0.62 -1.92 -4.82
N ILE A 23 -1.91 -1.97 -4.45
CA ILE A 23 -2.58 -0.91 -3.69
C ILE A 23 -2.42 -1.14 -2.17
N VAL A 24 -2.37 -2.39 -1.73
CA VAL A 24 -2.24 -2.77 -0.31
C VAL A 24 -0.78 -2.72 0.17
N GLY A 25 0.18 -2.58 -0.76
CA GLY A 25 1.61 -2.56 -0.43
C GLY A 25 2.23 -3.96 -0.39
N GLY A 26 1.64 -4.91 -1.12
CA GLY A 26 2.23 -6.22 -1.36
C GLY A 26 3.53 -6.11 -2.17
N SER A 27 4.47 -6.99 -1.91
CA SER A 27 5.74 -7.09 -2.62
C SER A 27 5.49 -7.44 -4.09
N HIS A 28 5.92 -6.59 -5.03
CA HIS A 28 5.63 -6.74 -6.46
C HIS A 28 6.52 -7.78 -7.17
N TYR A 29 7.64 -8.15 -6.56
CA TYR A 29 8.60 -9.07 -7.11
C TYR A 29 8.87 -10.15 -6.10
N GLU A 30 8.79 -11.39 -6.55
CA GLU A 30 9.27 -12.55 -5.82
C GLU A 30 10.42 -13.16 -6.60
N THR A 31 11.56 -13.34 -5.93
CA THR A 31 12.69 -14.07 -6.48
C THR A 31 12.85 -15.36 -5.72
N ASP A 32 12.77 -16.47 -6.46
CA ASP A 32 13.07 -17.80 -5.94
C ASP A 32 14.50 -18.17 -6.30
N ILE A 33 15.28 -18.56 -5.28
CA ILE A 33 16.61 -19.16 -5.44
C ILE A 33 16.53 -20.63 -5.05
N LEU A 34 16.86 -21.53 -5.99
CA LEU A 34 16.90 -22.97 -5.72
C LEU A 34 18.32 -23.41 -5.33
N ASP A 35 18.45 -24.07 -4.18
CA ASP A 35 19.72 -24.65 -3.74
C ASP A 35 19.98 -26.04 -4.36
N GLU A 36 21.19 -26.56 -4.16
CA GLU A 36 21.63 -27.89 -4.64
C GLU A 36 20.85 -29.06 -4.01
N LYS A 37 20.17 -28.82 -2.88
CA LYS A 37 19.35 -29.80 -2.16
C LYS A 37 17.87 -29.71 -2.57
N GLY A 38 17.52 -28.83 -3.52
CA GLY A 38 16.15 -28.60 -3.97
C GLY A 38 15.30 -27.74 -3.03
N ARG A 39 15.91 -27.03 -2.07
CA ARG A 39 15.23 -26.06 -1.20
C ARG A 39 15.06 -24.73 -1.94
N ILE A 40 13.89 -24.13 -1.78
CA ILE A 40 13.54 -22.83 -2.37
C ILE A 40 13.76 -21.74 -1.32
N HIS A 41 14.47 -20.69 -1.70
CA HIS A 41 14.68 -19.47 -0.91
C HIS A 41 13.99 -18.30 -1.60
N SER A 42 12.76 -18.00 -1.17
CA SER A 42 11.92 -16.95 -1.75
C SER A 42 12.14 -15.60 -1.07
N GLY A 43 12.50 -14.58 -1.85
CA GLY A 43 12.64 -13.20 -1.42
C GLY A 43 11.63 -12.30 -2.10
N ALA A 44 10.76 -11.68 -1.30
CA ALA A 44 9.77 -10.73 -1.78
C ALA A 44 10.33 -9.29 -1.67
N GLY A 45 10.08 -8.43 -2.66
CA GLY A 45 10.47 -7.02 -2.66
C GLY A 45 9.56 -6.13 -3.49
N ASN A 46 9.61 -4.82 -3.27
CA ASN A 46 8.83 -3.84 -4.03
C ASN A 46 9.46 -3.53 -5.39
N THR A 47 10.76 -3.80 -5.54
CA THR A 47 11.50 -3.80 -6.82
C THR A 47 12.15 -5.17 -7.10
N SER A 48 12.53 -5.37 -8.36
CA SER A 48 13.26 -6.58 -8.78
C SER A 48 14.56 -6.74 -7.98
N GLU A 49 15.34 -5.65 -7.81
CA GLU A 49 16.60 -5.69 -7.05
C GLU A 49 16.37 -6.03 -5.58
N GLU A 50 15.31 -5.49 -4.97
CA GLU A 50 14.97 -5.74 -3.57
C GLU A 50 14.59 -7.21 -3.35
N SER A 51 13.78 -7.78 -4.25
CA SER A 51 13.40 -9.19 -4.19
C SER A 51 14.61 -10.13 -4.32
N GLN A 52 15.55 -9.80 -5.22
CA GLN A 52 16.79 -10.55 -5.43
C GLN A 52 17.71 -10.47 -4.21
N LYS A 53 17.87 -9.28 -3.63
CA LYS A 53 18.64 -9.08 -2.40
C LYS A 53 18.07 -9.92 -1.27
N ASN A 54 16.76 -9.84 -1.03
CA ASN A 54 16.09 -10.56 0.05
C ASN A 54 16.17 -12.09 -0.13
N ALA A 55 16.05 -12.59 -1.37
CA ALA A 55 16.21 -14.00 -1.68
C ALA A 55 17.65 -14.46 -1.42
N SER A 56 18.63 -13.64 -1.83
CA SER A 56 20.05 -13.93 -1.64
C SER A 56 20.48 -13.91 -0.17
N GLU A 57 19.89 -13.05 0.65
CA GLU A 57 20.12 -13.02 2.11
C GLU A 57 19.60 -14.31 2.76
N LYS A 58 18.38 -14.73 2.44
CA LYS A 58 17.81 -16.00 2.93
C LYS A 58 18.63 -17.22 2.50
N TYR A 59 19.14 -17.22 1.26
CA TYR A 59 20.05 -18.27 0.79
C TYR A 59 21.35 -18.29 1.61
N ARG A 60 21.97 -17.13 1.84
CA ARG A 60 23.23 -17.00 2.61
C ARG A 60 23.06 -17.38 4.07
N GLU A 61 21.93 -17.05 4.69
CA GLU A 61 21.62 -17.46 6.06
C GLU A 61 21.49 -18.97 6.18
N ALA A 62 20.80 -19.62 5.23
CA ALA A 62 20.62 -21.07 5.23
C ALA A 62 21.89 -21.87 4.91
N HIS A 63 22.94 -21.19 4.41
CA HIS A 63 24.24 -21.75 4.06
C HIS A 63 25.40 -21.12 4.85
N ARG A 64 25.11 -20.39 5.94
CA ARG A 64 26.13 -19.81 6.81
C ARG A 64 26.74 -20.92 7.68
N ASP A 65 28.05 -21.07 7.61
CA ASP A 65 28.84 -21.84 8.57
C ASP A 65 28.77 -21.15 9.94
N ASP A 66 28.66 -21.92 11.02
CA ASP A 66 28.36 -21.51 12.42
C ASP A 66 29.48 -20.70 13.11
N SER A 67 30.32 -20.00 12.34
CA SER A 67 31.53 -19.35 12.85
C SER A 67 31.57 -17.86 12.53
N ILE A 68 30.66 -17.07 13.14
CA ILE A 68 30.86 -15.71 13.69
C ILE A 68 29.52 -14.96 13.83
N SER A 69 29.20 -14.58 15.07
CA SER A 69 28.14 -13.64 15.41
C SER A 69 28.62 -12.20 15.17
N SER A 70 27.83 -11.39 14.47
CA SER A 70 27.75 -9.95 14.73
C SER A 70 26.48 -9.35 14.10
N SER A 71 25.52 -9.08 14.98
CA SER A 71 24.66 -7.90 15.04
C SER A 71 24.78 -6.84 13.95
N SER A 72 23.64 -6.53 13.34
CA SER A 72 23.23 -5.15 12.99
C SER A 72 21.73 -5.22 12.68
N ASP A 73 20.90 -4.94 13.66
CA ASP A 73 20.17 -3.67 13.72
C ASP A 73 19.30 -3.49 12.48
N SER A 74 18.10 -4.06 12.55
CA SER A 74 17.02 -3.82 11.59
C SER A 74 16.63 -2.36 11.70
N GLY A 75 17.31 -1.52 10.92
CA GLY A 75 16.86 -0.17 10.63
C GLY A 75 15.49 -0.25 9.99
N ASP A 76 14.47 -0.06 10.83
CA ASP A 76 13.17 0.48 10.45
C ASP A 76 13.44 1.75 9.63
N LYS A 77 13.41 1.59 8.31
CA LYS A 77 13.24 2.70 7.39
C LYS A 77 11.89 2.48 6.74
N GLY A 78 10.87 2.83 7.50
CA GLY A 78 9.60 3.30 6.95
C GLY A 78 9.93 4.31 5.86
N ASN A 79 9.79 3.88 4.61
CA ASN A 79 9.94 4.71 3.44
C ASN A 79 8.70 5.60 3.33
N ASP A 80 8.54 6.50 4.31
CA ASP A 80 7.62 7.62 4.23
C ASP A 80 8.34 8.72 3.45
N SER A 81 8.30 8.59 2.13
CA SER A 81 8.78 9.61 1.20
C SER A 81 7.91 9.60 -0.04
N GLY A 82 6.68 10.03 0.18
CA GLY A 82 5.69 10.39 -0.84
C GLY A 82 5.01 11.69 -0.45
N ASN A 83 5.76 12.78 -0.48
CA ASN A 83 5.33 14.16 -0.32
C ASN A 83 3.90 14.43 -0.83
N GLY A 84 2.99 14.78 0.09
CA GLY A 84 2.27 16.05 -0.05
C GLY A 84 0.90 16.05 -0.73
N GLY A 85 0.05 15.06 -0.48
CA GLY A 85 -1.37 15.16 -0.80
C GLY A 85 -2.23 14.46 0.25
N GLY A 86 -2.48 15.09 1.40
CA GLY A 86 -3.35 14.52 2.43
C GLY A 86 -4.78 14.32 1.91
N CYS A 87 -5.47 13.25 2.34
CA CYS A 87 -6.91 13.10 2.10
C CYS A 87 -7.66 13.87 3.19
N TYR A 88 -8.12 15.09 2.88
CA TYR A 88 -8.80 15.99 3.83
C TYR A 88 -9.93 15.34 4.62
N LEU A 89 -10.86 14.61 3.97
CA LEU A 89 -11.96 13.92 4.66
C LEU A 89 -11.46 12.82 5.60
N THR A 90 -10.50 12.03 5.15
CA THR A 90 -9.98 10.88 5.91
C THR A 90 -9.16 11.36 7.11
N THR A 91 -8.34 12.41 6.94
CA THR A 91 -7.60 13.07 8.02
C THR A 91 -8.54 13.68 9.05
N ALA A 92 -9.58 14.41 8.62
CA ALA A 92 -10.57 14.97 9.54
C ALA A 92 -11.37 13.88 10.29
N CYS A 93 -11.72 12.80 9.60
CA CYS A 93 -12.44 11.67 10.19
C CYS A 93 -11.61 10.91 11.24
N ILE A 94 -10.33 10.67 10.96
CA ILE A 94 -9.40 10.00 11.88
C ILE A 94 -9.09 10.90 13.08
N SER A 95 -8.90 12.20 12.85
CA SER A 95 -8.75 13.20 13.91
C SER A 95 -9.98 13.29 14.81
N ALA A 96 -11.20 13.21 14.24
CA ALA A 96 -12.44 13.20 15.01
C ALA A 96 -12.64 11.92 15.86
N ARG A 97 -11.91 10.83 15.54
CA ARG A 97 -12.00 9.54 16.23
C ARG A 97 -10.78 9.21 17.10
N ASP A 98 -9.83 10.13 17.22
CA ASP A 98 -8.56 9.93 17.94
C ASP A 98 -7.78 8.69 17.43
N LEU A 99 -7.90 8.38 16.14
CA LEU A 99 -7.21 7.26 15.50
C LEU A 99 -5.83 7.71 14.98
N PRO A 100 -4.86 6.79 14.82
CA PRO A 100 -3.55 7.14 14.28
C PRO A 100 -3.62 7.48 12.78
N ASP A 101 -2.89 8.51 12.34
CA ASP A 101 -2.85 8.99 10.95
C ASP A 101 -2.25 8.00 9.92
N ASN A 102 -1.78 6.82 10.37
CA ASN A 102 -1.19 5.77 9.54
C ASN A 102 -2.06 4.51 9.46
N CYS A 103 -3.39 4.66 9.57
CA CYS A 103 -4.31 3.53 9.41
C CYS A 103 -4.25 2.94 7.98
N LEU A 104 -4.48 1.63 7.87
CA LEU A 104 -4.43 0.88 6.61
C LEU A 104 -5.39 1.47 5.56
N GLU A 105 -6.56 1.94 6.00
CA GLU A 105 -7.58 2.58 5.17
C GLU A 105 -7.06 3.82 4.45
N LEU A 106 -6.25 4.64 5.14
CA LEU A 106 -5.62 5.83 4.56
C LEU A 106 -4.63 5.46 3.47
N ASN A 107 -3.78 4.46 3.74
CA ASN A 107 -2.78 4.00 2.78
C ASN A 107 -3.43 3.39 1.53
N VAL A 108 -4.46 2.57 1.70
CA VAL A 108 -5.21 1.99 0.58
C VAL A 108 -5.87 3.08 -0.27
N LEU A 109 -6.53 4.08 0.35
CA LEU A 109 -7.16 5.16 -0.41
C LEU A 109 -6.16 6.09 -1.09
N ARG A 110 -5.02 6.39 -0.46
CA ARG A 110 -3.93 7.17 -1.07
C ARG A 110 -3.39 6.45 -2.31
N ASN A 111 -3.08 5.17 -2.19
CA ASN A 111 -2.63 4.35 -3.31
C ASN A 111 -3.70 4.21 -4.39
N PHE A 112 -4.97 4.06 -4.02
CA PHE A 112 -6.07 4.04 -4.98
C PHE A 112 -6.17 5.36 -5.77
N ARG A 113 -6.08 6.51 -5.09
CA ARG A 113 -6.07 7.81 -5.75
C ARG A 113 -4.89 7.92 -6.73
N ASP A 114 -3.69 7.63 -6.26
CA ASP A 114 -2.46 7.89 -7.01
C ASP A 114 -2.27 6.91 -8.17
N ARG A 115 -2.66 5.64 -7.97
CA ARG A 115 -2.49 4.58 -8.97
C ARG A 115 -3.69 4.40 -9.91
N ILE A 116 -4.91 4.75 -9.49
CA ILE A 116 -6.12 4.54 -10.31
C ILE A 116 -6.72 5.86 -10.78
N LEU A 117 -6.95 6.82 -9.88
CA LEU A 117 -7.65 8.06 -10.23
C LEU A 117 -6.78 9.04 -11.00
N LEU A 118 -5.49 9.17 -10.67
CA LEU A 118 -4.59 10.09 -11.38
C LEU A 118 -4.16 9.60 -12.77
N GLN A 119 -4.25 8.30 -13.02
CA GLN A 119 -4.00 7.70 -14.34
C GLN A 119 -5.10 8.05 -15.34
N ASN A 120 -6.31 8.37 -14.85
CA ASN A 120 -7.46 8.69 -15.70
C ASN A 120 -7.74 10.21 -15.71
N PRO A 121 -7.99 10.83 -16.89
CA PRO A 121 -8.29 12.26 -16.96
C PRO A 121 -9.59 12.63 -16.22
N THR A 122 -10.59 11.75 -16.22
CA THR A 122 -11.83 11.91 -15.46
C THR A 122 -11.59 11.81 -13.94
N GLY A 123 -10.73 10.88 -13.52
CA GLY A 123 -10.34 10.74 -12.11
C GLY A 123 -9.58 11.97 -11.63
N ARG A 124 -8.63 12.51 -12.41
CA ARG A 124 -7.91 13.75 -12.08
C ARG A 124 -8.84 14.95 -11.90
N LYS A 125 -9.83 15.12 -12.77
CA LYS A 125 -10.84 16.20 -12.62
C LYS A 125 -11.63 16.04 -11.32
N SER A 126 -12.07 14.82 -11.02
CA SER A 126 -12.86 14.51 -9.81
C SER A 126 -12.04 14.69 -8.54
N VAL A 127 -10.77 14.28 -8.54
CA VAL A 127 -9.83 14.53 -7.45
C VAL A 127 -9.64 16.03 -7.26
N LYS A 128 -9.42 16.81 -8.33
CA LYS A 128 -9.27 18.27 -8.23
C LYS A 128 -10.52 18.93 -7.64
N GLU A 129 -11.71 18.50 -8.06
CA GLU A 129 -12.97 19.00 -7.51
C GLU A 129 -13.12 18.63 -6.04
N TYR A 130 -12.82 17.38 -5.66
CA TYR A 130 -12.76 16.93 -4.27
C TYR A 130 -11.84 17.81 -3.43
N TYR A 131 -10.62 18.07 -3.87
CA TYR A 131 -9.66 18.92 -3.15
C TYR A 131 -10.12 20.37 -2.99
N LYS A 132 -11.03 20.84 -3.86
CA LYS A 132 -11.63 22.17 -3.75
C LYS A 132 -12.73 22.21 -2.69
N ILE A 133 -13.61 21.20 -2.66
CA ILE A 133 -14.80 21.18 -1.79
C ILE A 133 -14.56 20.54 -0.41
N ALA A 134 -13.58 19.64 -0.29
CA ALA A 134 -13.29 18.92 0.95
C ALA A 134 -13.04 19.82 2.17
N PRO A 135 -12.23 20.91 2.12
CA PRO A 135 -12.05 21.77 3.29
C PRO A 135 -13.35 22.45 3.74
N GLU A 136 -14.19 22.89 2.79
CA GLU A 136 -15.50 23.50 3.09
C GLU A 136 -16.44 22.49 3.76
N ILE A 137 -16.44 21.25 3.28
CA ILE A 137 -17.19 20.13 3.86
C ILE A 137 -16.73 19.86 5.30
N VAL A 138 -15.42 19.72 5.53
CA VAL A 138 -14.85 19.45 6.86
C VAL A 138 -15.26 20.55 7.84
N GLN A 139 -15.15 21.82 7.45
CA GLN A 139 -15.57 22.94 8.26
C GLN A 139 -17.06 22.88 8.57
N SER A 140 -17.90 22.65 7.55
CA SER A 140 -19.35 22.56 7.70
C SER A 140 -19.78 21.42 8.63
N ILE A 141 -19.06 20.30 8.64
CA ILE A 141 -19.34 19.19 9.55
C ILE A 141 -18.92 19.55 10.98
N ASN A 142 -17.76 20.17 11.16
CA ASN A 142 -17.23 20.54 12.48
C ASN A 142 -18.07 21.62 13.17
N GLU A 143 -18.72 22.51 12.41
CA GLU A 143 -19.64 23.53 12.94
C GLU A 143 -21.00 22.96 13.37
N ARG A 144 -21.33 21.71 12.99
CA ARG A 144 -22.59 21.07 13.38
C ARG A 144 -22.47 20.42 14.77
N GLY A 145 -23.52 20.55 15.58
CA GLY A 145 -23.59 19.95 16.93
C GLY A 145 -23.56 18.41 16.95
N ASN A 146 -23.84 17.75 15.82
CA ASN A 146 -23.81 16.30 15.63
C ASN A 146 -22.60 15.83 14.79
N SER A 147 -21.51 16.61 14.78
CA SER A 147 -20.29 16.34 14.01
C SER A 147 -19.75 14.91 14.22
N SER A 148 -19.77 14.41 15.47
CA SER A 148 -19.30 13.05 15.81
C SER A 148 -20.10 11.94 15.11
N GLU A 149 -21.43 12.07 15.02
CA GLU A 149 -22.27 11.09 14.32
C GLU A 149 -22.03 11.13 12.80
N ILE A 150 -21.85 12.32 12.25
CA ILE A 150 -21.53 12.51 10.83
C ILE A 150 -20.16 11.86 10.53
N TRP A 151 -19.14 12.12 11.35
CA TRP A 151 -17.82 11.51 11.19
C TRP A 151 -17.84 9.98 11.33
N ASN A 152 -18.73 9.43 12.17
CA ASN A 152 -18.94 7.98 12.24
C ASN A 152 -19.53 7.42 10.93
N SER A 153 -20.51 8.11 10.33
CA SER A 153 -21.03 7.72 9.01
C SER A 153 -19.95 7.80 7.94
N VAL A 154 -19.20 8.91 7.90
CA VAL A 154 -18.10 9.11 6.95
C VAL A 154 -17.04 8.00 7.09
N TYR A 155 -16.72 7.60 8.31
CA TYR A 155 -15.80 6.49 8.56
C TYR A 155 -16.31 5.18 7.95
N GLN A 156 -17.59 4.85 8.15
CA GLN A 156 -18.18 3.63 7.56
C GLN A 156 -18.13 3.65 6.03
N ASP A 157 -18.37 4.82 5.41
CA ASP A 157 -18.28 4.98 3.97
C ASP A 157 -16.84 4.83 3.46
N ILE A 158 -15.87 5.38 4.18
CA ILE A 158 -14.44 5.21 3.90
C ILE A 158 -14.04 3.73 3.98
N THR A 159 -14.43 3.02 5.06
CA THR A 159 -14.14 1.59 5.22
C THR A 159 -14.79 0.77 4.09
N LYS A 160 -16.02 1.11 3.69
CA LYS A 160 -16.70 0.46 2.57
C LYS A 160 -15.99 0.71 1.24
N ALA A 161 -15.53 1.94 0.98
CA ALA A 161 -14.74 2.25 -0.19
C ALA A 161 -13.43 1.46 -0.22
N VAL A 162 -12.73 1.35 0.91
CA VAL A 162 -11.53 0.52 1.07
C VAL A 162 -11.83 -0.94 0.74
N GLN A 163 -12.89 -1.52 1.29
CA GLN A 163 -13.28 -2.90 0.99
C GLN A 163 -13.55 -3.13 -0.51
N LEU A 164 -14.18 -2.17 -1.20
CA LEU A 164 -14.39 -2.24 -2.65
C LEU A 164 -13.06 -2.20 -3.41
N VAL A 165 -12.11 -1.35 -2.99
CA VAL A 165 -10.76 -1.31 -3.56
C VAL A 165 -10.03 -2.64 -3.35
N LEU A 166 -10.10 -3.21 -2.14
CA LEU A 166 -9.50 -4.51 -1.83
C LEU A 166 -10.12 -5.66 -2.64
N SER A 167 -11.41 -5.54 -2.97
CA SER A 167 -12.13 -6.51 -3.81
C SER A 167 -11.82 -6.34 -5.31
N GLY A 168 -10.99 -5.36 -5.69
CA GLY A 168 -10.65 -5.05 -7.09
C GLY A 168 -11.73 -4.26 -7.83
N ASP A 169 -12.79 -3.84 -7.13
CA ASP A 169 -13.99 -3.23 -7.71
C ASP A 169 -13.86 -1.69 -7.77
N PHE A 170 -12.82 -1.23 -8.49
CA PHE A 170 -12.37 0.17 -8.50
C PHE A 170 -13.42 1.17 -8.98
N ASN A 171 -14.25 0.78 -9.95
CA ASN A 171 -15.33 1.65 -10.45
C ASN A 171 -16.37 1.92 -9.36
N ARG A 172 -16.75 0.89 -8.61
CA ARG A 172 -17.72 1.03 -7.51
C ARG A 172 -17.12 1.78 -6.34
N ALA A 173 -15.84 1.55 -6.04
CA ALA A 173 -15.12 2.34 -5.02
C ALA A 173 -15.11 3.84 -5.36
N PHE A 174 -14.84 4.18 -6.63
CA PHE A 174 -14.84 5.56 -7.10
C PHE A 174 -16.23 6.19 -7.05
N GLU A 175 -17.27 5.50 -7.53
CA GLU A 175 -18.64 6.02 -7.49
C GLU A 175 -19.11 6.22 -6.04
N HIS A 176 -18.88 5.24 -5.16
CA HIS A 176 -19.22 5.35 -3.73
C HIS A 176 -18.52 6.55 -3.07
N TYR A 177 -17.23 6.77 -3.39
CA TYR A 177 -16.48 7.90 -2.86
C TYR A 177 -17.03 9.25 -3.34
N LYS A 178 -17.45 9.33 -4.61
CA LYS A 178 -18.06 10.52 -5.20
C LYS A 178 -19.43 10.81 -4.59
N GLU A 179 -20.27 9.79 -4.45
CA GLU A 179 -21.58 9.89 -3.80
C GLU A 179 -21.45 10.36 -2.35
N MET A 180 -20.52 9.79 -1.59
CA MET A 180 -20.21 10.23 -0.22
C MET A 180 -19.84 11.72 -0.20
N THR A 181 -18.90 12.15 -1.05
CA THR A 181 -18.46 13.55 -1.09
C THR A 181 -19.59 14.51 -1.46
N LEU A 182 -20.44 14.14 -2.41
CA LEU A 182 -21.61 14.93 -2.81
C LEU A 182 -22.67 15.01 -1.70
N ARG A 183 -22.89 13.92 -0.96
CA ARG A 183 -23.82 13.89 0.17
C ARG A 183 -23.37 14.82 1.30
N LEU A 184 -22.06 14.90 1.56
CA LEU A 184 -21.51 15.76 2.61
C LEU A 184 -21.47 17.25 2.22
N LYS A 185 -21.60 17.56 0.94
CA LYS A 185 -21.66 18.94 0.42
C LYS A 185 -23.02 19.60 0.65
N ASN A 186 -24.11 18.83 0.74
CA ASN A 186 -25.48 19.31 0.96
C ASN A 186 -25.85 19.37 2.45
#